data_AF-A0A367E6M4-F1
#
_entry.id   AF-A0A367E6M4-F1
#
_cell.length_a   1.000
_cell.length_b   1.000
_cell.length_c   1.000
_cell.angle_alpha   90.00
_cell.angle_beta   90.00
_cell.angle_gamma   90.00
#
_symmetry.space_group_name_H-M   'P 1'
#
loop_
_entity.id
_entity.type
_entity.pdbx_description
1 polymer ?
#
loop_
_entity_poly.entity_id
_entity_poly.type
_entity_poly.pdbx_seq_one_letter_code
_entity_poly.pdbx_strand_id
1 'polypeptide(L)' 'MGALLIDTTMQPHLGSGGYTNGMDPGLTDWQAAYHGENCPRMQRVKAACDPQQLFTFPQSGHMPAG' A
#
# COMPACT_ATOMS: atom_id res chain seq x y z
N MET A 1 -10.13 -5.27 18.97
CA MET A 1 -11.42 -4.54 19.00
C MET A 1 -11.27 -3.04 19.25
N GLY A 2 -10.23 -2.54 19.93
CA GLY A 2 -10.03 -1.09 20.16
C GLY A 2 -9.52 -0.28 18.94
N ALA A 3 -8.53 -0.78 18.20
CA ALA A 3 -7.99 -0.08 17.01
C ALA A 3 -9.03 0.08 15.88
N LEU A 4 -9.85 -0.95 15.67
CA LEU A 4 -10.94 -0.93 14.68
C LEU A 4 -12.02 0.11 15.00
N LEU A 5 -12.24 0.43 16.28
CA LEU A 5 -13.26 1.38 16.71
C LEU A 5 -12.77 2.83 16.54
N ILE A 6 -11.46 3.06 16.66
CA ILE A 6 -10.81 4.35 16.38
C ILE A 6 -10.81 4.61 14.87
N ASP A 7 -10.49 3.60 14.05
CA ASP A 7 -10.51 3.73 12.59
C ASP A 7 -11.89 4.18 12.06
N THR A 8 -12.96 3.46 12.39
CA THR A 8 -14.31 3.77 11.89
C THR A 8 -14.84 5.13 12.37
N THR A 9 -14.46 5.57 13.57
CA THR A 9 -14.90 6.87 14.11
C THR A 9 -14.11 8.04 13.53
N MET A 10 -12.84 7.81 13.20
CA MET A 10 -11.96 8.85 12.64
C MET A 10 -12.08 8.96 11.12
N GLN A 11 -12.43 7.89 10.40
CA GLN A 11 -12.57 7.83 8.94
C GLN A 11 -13.17 9.09 8.28
N PRO A 12 -14.30 9.67 8.75
CA PRO A 12 -14.88 10.87 8.15
C PRO A 12 -14.01 12.13 8.24
N HIS A 13 -13.02 12.14 9.13
CA HIS A 13 -12.09 13.24 9.38
C HIS A 13 -10.70 13.01 8.77
N LEU A 14 -10.45 11.82 8.23
CA LEU A 14 -9.17 11.45 7.65
C LEU A 14 -9.21 11.64 6.13
N GLY A 15 -8.04 11.86 5.52
CA GLY A 15 -7.87 11.75 4.07
C GLY A 15 -7.65 10.31 3.65
N SER A 16 -7.61 10.05 2.34
CA SER A 16 -7.35 8.72 1.77
C SER A 16 -5.87 8.30 1.78
N GLY A 17 -5.01 9.05 2.47
CA GLY A 17 -3.57 8.81 2.52
C GLY A 17 -3.18 7.94 3.70
N GLY A 18 -2.06 7.22 3.56
CA GLY A 18 -1.47 6.43 4.63
C GLY A 18 0.05 6.56 4.65
N TYR A 19 0.66 6.12 5.75
CA TYR A 19 2.12 6.10 5.89
C TYR A 19 2.64 4.67 5.83
N THR A 20 3.61 4.39 4.96
CA THR A 20 4.09 3.02 4.69
C THR A 20 4.60 2.28 5.92
N ASN A 21 5.19 2.97 6.92
CA ASN A 21 5.65 2.30 8.14
C ASN A 21 4.52 1.91 9.10
N GLY A 22 3.28 2.33 8.83
CA GLY A 22 2.07 1.91 9.53
C GLY A 22 1.24 0.96 8.67
N MET A 23 1.84 -0.13 8.20
CA MET A 23 1.16 -1.11 7.33
C MET A 23 -0.18 -1.56 7.91
N ASP A 24 -1.26 -1.21 7.19
CA ASP A 24 -2.62 -1.66 7.45
C ASP A 24 -3.00 -2.81 6.49
N PRO A 25 -3.19 -4.05 6.98
CA PRO A 25 -3.66 -5.17 6.17
C PRO A 25 -5.09 -5.02 5.62
N GLY A 26 -5.90 -4.13 6.21
CA GLY A 26 -7.27 -3.85 5.76
C GLY A 26 -7.34 -2.88 4.58
N LEU A 27 -6.24 -2.21 4.25
CA LEU A 27 -6.19 -1.20 3.20
C LEU A 27 -6.08 -1.84 1.81
N THR A 28 -7.18 -1.81 1.06
CA THR A 28 -7.29 -2.47 -0.26
C THR A 28 -6.66 -1.68 -1.40
N ASP A 29 -6.58 -0.35 -1.28
CA ASP A 29 -5.97 0.58 -2.24
C ASP A 29 -4.61 1.12 -1.76
N TRP A 30 -3.93 0.31 -0.93
CA TRP A 30 -2.72 0.69 -0.20
C TRP A 30 -1.63 1.30 -1.08
N GLN A 31 -1.50 0.87 -2.34
CA GLN A 31 -0.53 1.44 -3.27
C GLN A 31 -0.76 2.95 -3.40
N ALA A 32 -1.98 3.33 -3.79
CA ALA A 32 -2.35 4.73 -4.02
C ALA A 32 -2.36 5.51 -2.69
N ALA A 33 -2.85 4.91 -1.62
CA ALA A 33 -2.88 5.53 -0.30
C ALA A 33 -1.48 5.87 0.23
N TYR A 34 -0.48 5.01 0.02
CA TYR A 34 0.88 5.22 0.52
C TYR A 34 1.79 6.02 -0.42
N HIS A 35 1.60 5.88 -1.73
CA HIS A 35 2.57 6.38 -2.70
C HIS A 35 1.97 7.36 -3.71
N GLY A 36 0.65 7.46 -3.81
CA GLY A 36 -0.05 8.35 -4.73
C GLY A 36 0.52 8.27 -6.15
N GLU A 37 0.83 9.42 -6.72
CA GLU A 37 1.40 9.55 -8.07
C GLU A 37 2.77 8.87 -8.25
N ASN A 38 3.46 8.50 -7.16
CA ASN A 38 4.73 7.79 -7.24
C ASN A 38 4.57 6.29 -7.55
N CYS A 39 3.37 5.72 -7.38
CA CYS A 39 3.10 4.30 -7.63
C CYS A 39 3.67 3.79 -8.97
N PRO A 40 3.40 4.43 -10.12
CA PRO A 40 3.86 3.92 -11.42
C PRO A 40 5.39 3.97 -11.55
N ARG A 41 6.06 4.91 -10.87
CA ARG A 41 7.54 4.98 -10.86
C ARG A 41 8.12 3.86 -10.01
N MET A 42 7.56 3.60 -8.84
CA MET A 42 8.02 2.54 -7.92
C MET A 42 7.83 1.15 -8.54
N GLN A 43 6.71 0.93 -9.23
CA GLN A 43 6.48 -0.28 -10.02
C GLN A 43 7.62 -0.48 -11.04
N ARG A 44 7.92 0.51 -11.88
CA ARG A 44 9.03 0.42 -12.85
C ARG A 44 10.38 0.09 -12.19
N VAL A 45 10.67 0.69 -11.04
CA VAL A 45 11.90 0.38 -10.27
C VAL A 45 11.89 -1.05 -9.76
N LYS A 46 10.78 -1.55 -9.20
CA LYS A 46 10.68 -2.95 -8.74
C LYS A 46 10.84 -3.94 -9.88
N ALA A 47 10.28 -3.67 -11.06
CA ALA A 47 10.46 -4.53 -12.23
C ALA A 47 11.93 -4.59 -12.68
N ALA A 48 12.67 -3.49 -12.61
CA ALA A 48 14.09 -3.44 -12.98
C ALA A 48 15.00 -4.09 -11.94
N CYS A 49 14.72 -3.91 -10.65
CA CYS A 49 15.58 -4.37 -9.55
C CYS A 49 15.24 -5.77 -9.02
N ASP A 50 13.98 -6.20 -9.14
CA ASP A 50 13.48 -7.50 -8.63
C ASP A 50 12.58 -8.20 -9.68
N PRO A 51 13.11 -8.49 -10.89
CA PRO A 51 12.33 -9.11 -11.97
C PRO A 51 11.82 -10.51 -11.62
N GLN A 52 12.49 -11.21 -10.70
CA GLN A 52 12.11 -12.55 -10.24
C GLN A 52 11.18 -12.54 -9.01
N GLN A 53 10.78 -11.36 -8.53
CA GLN A 53 9.85 -11.20 -7.41
C GLN A 53 10.34 -11.89 -6.11
N LEU A 54 11.65 -11.88 -5.86
CA LEU A 54 12.26 -12.45 -4.66
C LEU A 54 11.74 -11.76 -3.39
N PHE A 55 11.51 -10.44 -3.46
CA PHE A 55 10.99 -9.66 -2.35
C PHE A 55 9.48 -9.47 -2.47
N THR A 56 8.74 -10.54 -2.21
CA THR A 56 7.27 -10.56 -2.27
C THR A 56 6.64 -10.74 -0.90
N PHE A 57 5.63 -9.93 -0.59
CA PHE A 57 4.83 -9.94 0.63
C PHE A 57 3.47 -9.27 0.35
N PRO A 58 2.46 -9.34 1.25
CA PRO A 58 1.09 -8.91 0.94
C PRO A 58 0.94 -7.49 0.35
N GLN A 59 1.81 -6.56 0.73
CA GLN A 59 1.85 -5.18 0.22
C GLN A 59 3.19 -4.84 -0.47
N SER A 60 3.82 -5.80 -1.16
CA SER A 60 5.10 -5.61 -1.86
C SER A 60 4.98 -4.97 -3.24
N GLY A 61 3.79 -4.53 -3.62
CA GLY A 61 3.51 -3.92 -4.92
C GLY A 61 3.41 -4.96 -6.02
N HIS A 62 2.79 -6.11 -5.71
CA HIS A 62 2.57 -7.18 -6.68
C HIS A 62 2.02 -6.60 -7.98
N MET A 63 2.79 -6.76 -9.04
CA MET A 63 2.31 -6.59 -10.40
C MET A 63 1.56 -7.87 -10.74
N PRO A 64 0.27 -7.82 -11.12
CA PRO A 64 -0.30 -8.97 -11.80
C PRO A 64 0.58 -9.24 -13.01
N ALA A 65 1.14 -10.46 -13.08
CA ALA A 65 1.74 -10.93 -14.31
C ALA A 65 0.68 -10.80 -15.41
N GLY A 66 1.08 -10.28 -16.57
CA GLY A 66 0.23 -10.27 -17.75
C GLY A 66 -0.27 -11.66 -18.11
#